data_AF-A0A8C8ACA5-F1
#
_entry.id   AF-A0A8C8ACA5-F1
#
_cell.length_a   1.000
_cell.length_b   1.000
_cell.length_c   1.000
_cell.angle_alpha   90.00
_cell.angle_beta   90.00
_cell.angle_gamma   90.00
#
_symmetry.space_group_name_H-M   'P 1'
#
loop_
_entity.id
_entity.type
_entity.pdbx_description
1 polymer ?
#
loop_
_entity_poly.entity_id
_entity_poly.type
_entity_poly.pdbx_seq_one_letter_code
_entity_poly.pdbx_strand_id
1 'polypeptide(L)'
;MDGFSPPKLFIFHSLSGMLPHSIIVLEKLIFTRSTDCDRTLMSAEANLAGLYPPEGQEMFNPNISWQPIPVHTVPESEERLLKFPLTPCPRYEQLQNETRHSAEYINKTKENWQFLQMVANKTGIRDVSLDCVWSVYDTLFCEQAHKMDLPVWVTPDVMTRLKQLKDFGFEFLFGIHKRLEKARLQGGVLLDDIRKNLTRAANVSAHQNLKVLAYSAHDTTLVALQMALDVYNKIQAPYASCHLFELYQEDDGNFSVEMFFRNESGKEPFPLTIPGCQHKCPLQRFLELTDPIVPQDWKQECQVASPMHDTGEPRPDHSVAEGESLDDTMLTICFLPCRTVCGSGCVWIHSPSPYNPPLDCTLSHTVSAPRLPARFQ
;
A
#
# COMPACT_ATOMS: atom_id res chain seq x y z
N MET A 1 -28.90 1.61 14.85
CA MET A 1 -28.64 0.32 14.18
C MET A 1 -28.81 0.57 12.70
N ASP A 2 -27.72 0.90 12.02
CA ASP A 2 -27.62 0.84 10.57
C ASP A 2 -26.44 -0.07 10.28
N GLY A 3 -26.72 -1.15 9.57
CA GLY A 3 -25.80 -2.27 9.40
C GLY A 3 -24.54 -1.86 8.66
N PHE A 4 -23.41 -1.95 9.36
CA PHE A 4 -22.12 -2.18 8.73
C PHE A 4 -22.24 -3.50 7.96
N SER A 5 -22.43 -3.44 6.64
CA SER A 5 -22.09 -4.58 5.79
C SER A 5 -20.56 -4.61 5.73
N PRO A 6 -19.89 -5.64 6.27
CA PRO A 6 -18.45 -5.75 6.09
C PRO A 6 -18.16 -5.82 4.59
N PRO A 7 -17.04 -5.27 4.12
CA PRO A 7 -16.62 -5.37 2.73
C PRO A 7 -16.54 -6.86 2.37
N LYS A 8 -17.55 -7.36 1.65
CA LYS A 8 -17.47 -8.69 1.04
C LYS A 8 -16.26 -8.68 0.12
N LEU A 9 -15.28 -9.46 0.54
CA LEU A 9 -13.88 -9.33 0.20
C LEU A 9 -13.65 -9.80 -1.23
N PHE A 10 -13.25 -8.88 -2.13
CA PHE A 10 -12.97 -9.20 -3.52
C PHE A 10 -11.89 -10.30 -3.66
N ILE A 11 -10.87 -10.25 -2.78
CA ILE A 11 -9.81 -11.26 -2.73
C ILE A 11 -10.40 -12.64 -2.41
N PHE A 12 -11.39 -12.74 -1.52
CA PHE A 12 -12.04 -14.03 -1.21
C PHE A 12 -12.78 -14.60 -2.41
N HIS A 13 -13.51 -13.77 -3.16
CA HIS A 13 -14.21 -14.21 -4.38
C HIS A 13 -13.25 -14.58 -5.52
N SER A 14 -12.16 -13.83 -5.69
CA SER A 14 -11.12 -14.10 -6.68
C SER A 14 -10.34 -15.38 -6.36
N LEU A 15 -10.09 -15.67 -5.09
CA LEU A 15 -9.35 -16.84 -4.62
C LEU A 15 -10.25 -18.04 -4.23
N SER A 16 -11.57 -17.95 -4.44
CA SER A 16 -12.62 -18.89 -3.97
C SER A 16 -12.50 -20.34 -4.51
N GLY A 17 -11.43 -20.69 -5.24
CA GLY A 17 -11.12 -22.04 -5.69
C GLY A 17 -9.70 -22.52 -5.38
N MET A 18 -8.84 -21.69 -4.76
CA MET A 18 -7.44 -22.05 -4.51
C MET A 18 -6.95 -21.87 -3.07
N LEU A 19 -7.86 -21.52 -2.17
CA LEU A 19 -7.64 -21.56 -0.74
C LEU A 19 -8.54 -22.62 -0.09
N PRO A 20 -7.99 -23.57 0.69
CA PRO A 20 -8.79 -24.53 1.43
C PRO A 20 -9.48 -23.86 2.61
N HIS A 21 -10.55 -24.49 3.07
CA HIS A 21 -11.35 -24.05 4.21
C HIS A 21 -10.80 -24.62 5.55
N SER A 22 -9.49 -24.91 5.66
CA SER A 22 -8.89 -25.57 6.84
C SER A 22 -7.54 -24.98 7.33
N ILE A 23 -7.46 -24.62 8.62
CA ILE A 23 -6.35 -23.96 9.37
C ILE A 23 -5.06 -24.77 9.31
N ILE A 24 -5.18 -26.09 9.45
CA ILE A 24 -4.03 -27.01 9.46
C ILE A 24 -3.28 -26.97 8.12
N VAL A 25 -3.97 -26.56 7.05
CA VAL A 25 -3.39 -26.33 5.74
C VAL A 25 -2.92 -24.88 5.62
N LEU A 26 -3.63 -23.93 6.23
CA LEU A 26 -3.42 -22.47 6.13
C LEU A 26 -2.00 -21.98 6.47
N GLU A 27 -1.39 -22.44 7.56
CA GLU A 27 -0.01 -22.04 7.95
C GLU A 27 1.04 -22.38 6.88
N LYS A 28 0.77 -23.37 6.03
CA LYS A 28 1.66 -23.76 4.93
C LYS A 28 1.33 -23.02 3.63
N LEU A 29 0.16 -22.40 3.53
CA LEU A 29 -0.32 -21.74 2.33
C LEU A 29 -0.19 -20.22 2.38
N ILE A 30 -0.10 -19.61 3.55
CA ILE A 30 -0.12 -18.16 3.69
C ILE A 30 1.04 -17.69 4.53
N PHE A 31 1.65 -16.62 4.07
CA PHE A 31 2.60 -15.87 4.84
C PHE A 31 2.19 -14.39 4.79
N THR A 32 1.99 -13.80 5.95
CA THR A 32 1.67 -12.38 6.07
C THR A 32 2.78 -11.68 6.82
N ARG A 33 3.37 -10.66 6.20
CA ARG A 33 4.33 -9.77 6.84
C ARG A 33 3.79 -8.35 6.84
N SER A 34 4.03 -7.63 7.92
CA SER A 34 3.72 -6.21 8.02
C SER A 34 4.96 -5.43 8.46
N THR A 35 4.95 -4.11 8.26
CA THR A 35 5.83 -3.21 8.98
C THR A 35 5.40 -3.11 10.46
N ASP A 36 6.34 -2.79 11.33
CA ASP A 36 6.13 -2.63 12.77
C ASP A 36 5.47 -1.29 13.10
N CYS A 37 4.23 -1.12 12.63
CA CYS A 37 3.38 0.01 12.92
C CYS A 37 1.98 -0.50 13.27
N ASP A 38 1.35 0.02 14.32
CA ASP A 38 0.03 -0.45 14.78
C ASP A 38 -1.00 -0.48 13.65
N ARG A 39 -1.07 0.58 12.83
CA ARG A 39 -2.00 0.68 11.70
C ARG A 39 -1.82 -0.43 10.66
N THR A 40 -0.59 -0.79 10.32
CA THR A 40 -0.31 -1.82 9.30
C THR A 40 -0.51 -3.23 9.86
N LEU A 41 -0.17 -3.47 11.12
CA LEU A 41 -0.44 -4.73 11.81
C LEU A 41 -1.95 -4.98 11.95
N MET A 42 -2.69 -3.99 12.48
CA MET A 42 -4.13 -4.06 12.64
C MET A 42 -4.85 -4.21 11.29
N SER A 43 -4.36 -3.53 10.25
CA SER A 43 -4.88 -3.67 8.88
C SER A 43 -4.66 -5.09 8.33
N ALA A 44 -3.51 -5.72 8.59
CA ALA A 44 -3.25 -7.10 8.19
C ALA A 44 -4.20 -8.07 8.89
N GLU A 45 -4.35 -7.95 10.22
CA GLU A 45 -5.24 -8.79 11.02
C GLU A 45 -6.71 -8.64 10.61
N ALA A 46 -7.17 -7.41 10.39
CA ALA A 46 -8.51 -7.13 9.91
C ALA A 46 -8.76 -7.71 8.50
N ASN A 47 -7.77 -7.64 7.62
CA ASN A 47 -7.86 -8.24 6.29
C ASN A 47 -7.95 -9.77 6.38
N LEU A 48 -7.09 -10.39 7.16
CA LEU A 48 -7.06 -11.84 7.39
C LEU A 48 -8.37 -12.35 8.00
N ALA A 49 -8.96 -11.59 8.93
CA ALA A 49 -10.28 -11.91 9.50
C ALA A 49 -11.39 -11.94 8.44
N GLY A 50 -11.32 -11.07 7.43
CA GLY A 50 -12.25 -11.08 6.30
C GLY A 50 -11.92 -12.14 5.24
N LEU A 51 -10.64 -12.50 5.10
CA LEU A 51 -10.16 -13.47 4.11
C LEU A 51 -10.33 -14.92 4.56
N TYR A 52 -10.32 -15.17 5.87
CA TYR A 52 -10.47 -16.51 6.44
C TYR A 52 -11.40 -16.51 7.64
N PRO A 53 -12.71 -16.31 7.42
CA PRO A 53 -13.68 -16.60 8.47
C PRO A 53 -13.56 -18.09 8.87
N PRO A 54 -13.55 -18.43 10.16
CA PRO A 54 -13.44 -19.82 10.59
C PRO A 54 -14.70 -20.62 10.28
N GLU A 55 -14.53 -21.86 9.84
CA GLU A 55 -15.63 -22.79 9.58
C GLU A 55 -15.44 -24.15 10.26
N GLY A 56 -16.56 -24.79 10.63
CA GLY A 56 -16.57 -26.15 11.17
C GLY A 56 -15.64 -26.34 12.38
N GLN A 57 -14.58 -27.14 12.20
CA GLN A 57 -13.62 -27.48 13.26
C GLN A 57 -12.66 -26.33 13.62
N GLU A 58 -12.56 -25.30 12.78
CA GLU A 58 -11.73 -24.12 13.03
C GLU A 58 -12.39 -23.14 14.00
N MET A 59 -13.71 -23.22 14.15
CA MET A 59 -14.46 -22.39 15.08
C MET A 59 -14.19 -22.83 16.53
N PHE A 60 -13.15 -22.28 17.14
CA PHE A 60 -12.85 -22.53 18.55
C PHE A 60 -13.90 -21.93 19.50
N ASN A 61 -14.67 -20.93 19.04
CA ASN A 61 -15.77 -20.32 19.78
C ASN A 61 -16.95 -20.04 18.82
N PRO A 62 -18.16 -20.59 19.07
CA PRO A 62 -19.30 -20.42 18.18
C PRO A 62 -19.85 -18.99 18.12
N ASN A 63 -19.49 -18.13 19.09
CA ASN A 63 -19.91 -16.72 19.14
C ASN A 63 -18.88 -15.77 18.50
N ILE A 64 -17.75 -16.28 18.03
CA ILE A 64 -16.65 -15.49 17.46
C ILE A 64 -16.29 -16.05 16.08
N SER A 65 -16.71 -15.37 15.02
CA SER A 65 -16.34 -15.68 13.63
C SER A 65 -14.96 -15.11 13.28
N TRP A 66 -13.95 -15.44 14.07
CA TRP A 66 -12.55 -15.05 13.87
C TRP A 66 -11.62 -16.19 14.30
N GLN A 67 -10.48 -16.28 13.63
CA GLN A 67 -9.41 -17.22 13.94
C GLN A 67 -8.06 -16.48 13.97
N PRO A 68 -7.13 -16.89 14.86
CA PRO A 68 -5.80 -16.32 14.87
C PRO A 68 -5.02 -16.76 13.61
N ILE A 69 -4.51 -15.78 12.86
CA ILE A 69 -3.59 -16.00 11.75
C ILE A 69 -2.33 -15.16 12.02
N PRO A 70 -1.13 -15.74 11.99
CA PRO A 70 0.10 -15.02 12.32
C PRO A 70 0.36 -13.85 11.34
N VAL A 71 0.69 -12.69 11.88
CA VAL A 71 1.27 -11.56 11.15
C VAL A 71 2.71 -11.38 11.62
N HIS A 72 3.66 -11.57 10.71
CA HIS A 72 5.08 -11.44 11.00
C HIS A 72 5.54 -10.00 10.83
N THR A 73 6.46 -9.54 11.66
CA THR A 73 7.08 -8.22 11.54
C THR A 73 8.56 -8.29 11.90
N VAL A 74 9.30 -7.23 11.60
CA VAL A 74 10.65 -6.98 12.11
C VAL A 74 10.65 -5.60 12.77
N PRO A 75 11.45 -5.36 13.82
CA PRO A 75 11.54 -4.03 14.42
C PRO A 75 11.86 -2.96 13.39
N GLU A 76 11.32 -1.75 13.57
CA GLU A 76 11.52 -0.63 12.62
C GLU A 76 13.00 -0.40 12.27
N SER A 77 13.89 -0.48 13.26
CA SER A 77 15.34 -0.30 13.05
C SER A 77 15.97 -1.34 12.10
N GLU A 78 15.32 -2.48 11.91
CA GLU A 78 15.72 -3.60 11.04
C GLU A 78 14.87 -3.70 9.75
N GLU A 79 13.86 -2.84 9.58
CA GLU A 79 13.00 -2.85 8.40
C GLU A 79 13.76 -2.39 7.15
N ARG A 80 13.87 -3.26 6.15
CA ARG A 80 14.64 -3.02 4.92
C ARG A 80 13.91 -3.42 3.65
N LEU A 81 12.61 -3.71 3.74
CA LEU A 81 11.81 -4.27 2.65
C LEU A 81 10.48 -3.55 2.40
N LEU A 82 9.78 -3.11 3.45
CA LEU A 82 8.40 -2.60 3.33
C LEU A 82 8.19 -1.16 3.80
N LYS A 83 9.15 -0.51 4.48
CA LYS A 83 9.06 0.92 4.83
C LYS A 83 9.98 1.74 3.92
N PHE A 84 9.40 2.62 3.11
CA PHE A 84 10.11 3.44 2.14
C PHE A 84 10.00 4.94 2.47
N PRO A 85 11.04 5.74 2.17
CA PRO A 85 12.31 5.36 1.55
C PRO A 85 13.22 4.55 2.48
N LEU A 86 14.04 3.67 1.91
CA LEU A 86 15.03 2.86 2.61
C LEU A 86 16.20 3.73 3.06
N THR A 87 16.49 3.69 4.36
CA THR A 87 17.58 4.41 5.01
C THR A 87 18.43 3.48 5.89
N PRO A 88 19.70 3.83 6.16
CA PRO A 88 20.46 4.90 5.52
C PRO A 88 20.91 4.52 4.09
N CYS A 89 20.82 5.46 3.14
CA CYS A 89 21.34 5.28 1.79
C CYS A 89 21.89 6.60 1.22
N PRO A 90 23.17 6.92 1.47
CA PRO A 90 23.78 8.18 1.06
C PRO A 90 23.66 8.49 -0.45
N ARG A 91 23.74 7.48 -1.32
CA ARG A 91 23.54 7.69 -2.75
C ARG A 91 22.11 8.13 -3.08
N TYR A 92 21.11 7.56 -2.41
CA TYR A 92 19.72 7.99 -2.58
C TYR A 92 19.51 9.43 -2.11
N GLU A 93 20.10 9.82 -0.98
CA GLU A 93 20.08 11.22 -0.50
C GLU A 93 20.69 12.19 -1.52
N GLN A 94 21.81 11.80 -2.15
CA GLN A 94 22.41 12.57 -3.24
C GLN A 94 21.45 12.70 -4.43
N LEU A 95 20.78 11.61 -4.83
CA LEU A 95 19.79 11.64 -5.91
C LEU A 95 18.59 12.54 -5.57
N GLN A 96 18.14 12.55 -4.32
CA GLN A 96 17.10 13.45 -3.85
C GLN A 96 17.57 14.91 -3.95
N ASN A 97 18.81 15.20 -3.57
CA ASN A 97 19.39 16.54 -3.72
C ASN A 97 19.54 16.95 -5.21
N GLU A 98 20.03 16.05 -6.06
CA GLU A 98 20.08 16.27 -7.52
C GLU A 98 18.68 16.57 -8.08
N THR A 99 17.65 15.88 -7.59
CA THR A 99 16.25 16.10 -8.00
C THR A 99 15.75 17.48 -7.60
N ARG A 100 16.08 17.97 -6.39
CA ARG A 100 15.72 19.34 -5.94
C ARG A 100 16.36 20.43 -6.81
N HIS A 101 17.49 20.14 -7.45
CA HIS A 101 18.16 21.03 -8.40
C HIS A 101 17.68 20.86 -9.85
N SER A 102 16.77 19.92 -10.13
CA SER A 102 16.21 19.73 -11.47
C SER A 102 15.30 20.91 -11.86
N ALA A 103 15.21 21.18 -13.16
CA ALA A 103 14.33 22.22 -13.68
C ALA A 103 12.86 21.97 -13.31
N GLU A 104 12.42 20.71 -13.30
CA GLU A 104 11.05 20.33 -12.97
C GLU A 104 10.70 20.70 -11.51
N TYR A 105 11.53 20.33 -10.54
CA TYR A 105 11.32 20.67 -9.14
C TYR A 105 11.39 22.18 -8.90
N ILE A 106 12.39 22.86 -9.48
CA ILE A 106 12.55 24.32 -9.34
C ILE A 106 11.33 25.05 -9.91
N ASN A 107 10.84 24.65 -11.08
CA ASN A 107 9.68 25.28 -11.71
C ASN A 107 8.41 25.04 -10.89
N LYS A 108 8.15 23.80 -10.45
CA LYS A 108 7.02 23.47 -9.57
C LYS A 108 7.05 24.30 -8.29
N THR A 109 8.24 24.50 -7.71
CA THR A 109 8.42 25.33 -6.52
C THR A 109 8.07 26.79 -6.80
N LYS A 110 8.59 27.37 -7.90
CA LYS A 110 8.32 28.76 -8.29
C LYS A 110 6.83 29.00 -8.58
N GLU A 111 6.19 28.10 -9.31
CA GLU A 111 4.75 28.15 -9.64
C GLU A 111 3.86 28.12 -8.40
N ASN A 112 4.32 27.48 -7.32
CA ASN A 112 3.55 27.29 -6.10
C ASN A 112 4.05 28.11 -4.91
N TRP A 113 5.04 28.98 -5.12
CA TRP A 113 5.69 29.74 -4.05
C TRP A 113 4.69 30.53 -3.20
N GLN A 114 3.83 31.35 -3.82
CA GLN A 114 2.84 32.15 -3.10
C GLN A 114 1.84 31.29 -2.32
N PHE A 115 1.50 30.12 -2.87
CA PHE A 115 0.60 29.18 -2.20
C PHE A 115 1.26 28.53 -0.99
N LEU A 116 2.51 28.07 -1.13
CA LEU A 116 3.30 27.50 -0.04
C LEU A 116 3.51 28.51 1.10
N GLN A 117 3.78 29.79 0.77
CA GLN A 117 3.87 30.87 1.76
C GLN A 117 2.54 31.12 2.48
N MET A 118 1.42 31.07 1.74
CA MET A 118 0.09 31.19 2.34
C MET A 118 -0.17 30.04 3.31
N VAL A 119 0.14 28.80 2.92
CA VAL A 119 0.00 27.62 3.79
C VAL A 119 0.87 27.78 5.03
N ALA A 120 2.14 28.15 4.90
CA ALA A 120 3.05 28.39 6.03
C ALA A 120 2.48 29.41 7.03
N ASN A 121 1.94 30.53 6.54
CA ASN A 121 1.33 31.55 7.38
C ASN A 121 0.05 31.06 8.08
N LYS A 122 -0.76 30.22 7.40
CA LYS A 122 -2.01 29.69 7.96
C LYS A 122 -1.80 28.55 8.96
N THR A 123 -0.77 27.74 8.79
CA THR A 123 -0.47 26.60 9.66
C THR A 123 0.51 26.95 10.78
N GLY A 124 1.30 28.01 10.62
CA GLY A 124 2.41 28.36 11.53
C GLY A 124 3.67 27.53 11.31
N ILE A 125 3.70 26.66 10.29
CA ILE A 125 4.89 25.88 9.90
C ILE A 125 5.88 26.83 9.22
N ARG A 126 7.12 26.88 9.74
CA ARG A 126 8.13 27.85 9.28
C ARG A 126 8.52 27.67 7.81
N ASP A 127 8.78 26.43 7.40
CA ASP A 127 9.37 26.12 6.08
C ASP A 127 8.49 25.11 5.32
N VAL A 128 7.33 25.56 4.83
CA VAL A 128 6.49 24.73 3.95
C VAL A 128 7.10 24.67 2.55
N SER A 129 7.55 23.48 2.17
CA SER A 129 8.18 23.17 0.87
C SER A 129 7.44 22.04 0.17
N LEU A 130 7.83 21.72 -1.08
CA LEU A 130 7.28 20.57 -1.78
C LEU A 130 7.56 19.23 -1.05
N ASP A 131 8.61 19.18 -0.23
CA ASP A 131 9.01 17.99 0.54
C ASP A 131 8.11 17.73 1.75
N CYS A 132 7.47 18.77 2.31
CA CYS A 132 6.73 18.65 3.57
C CYS A 132 5.29 19.13 3.50
N VAL A 133 4.84 19.76 2.41
CA VAL A 133 3.45 20.22 2.25
C VAL A 133 2.44 19.08 2.28
N TRP A 134 2.89 17.84 2.01
CA TRP A 134 2.07 16.65 2.10
C TRP A 134 1.48 16.45 3.50
N SER A 135 2.19 16.80 4.58
CA SER A 135 1.70 16.60 5.96
C SER A 135 0.51 17.50 6.28
N VAL A 136 0.45 18.69 5.68
CA VAL A 136 -0.69 19.60 5.78
C VAL A 136 -1.89 18.99 5.04
N TYR A 137 -1.68 18.47 3.83
CA TYR A 137 -2.75 17.78 3.10
C TYR A 137 -3.28 16.58 3.87
N ASP A 138 -2.38 15.72 4.36
CA ASP A 138 -2.71 14.48 5.06
C ASP A 138 -3.56 14.74 6.30
N THR A 139 -3.14 15.72 7.12
CA THR A 139 -3.89 16.14 8.32
C THR A 139 -5.31 16.60 7.94
N LEU A 140 -5.43 17.51 6.97
CA LEU A 140 -6.73 18.05 6.55
C LEU A 140 -7.60 16.99 5.89
N PHE A 141 -7.00 16.05 5.14
CA PHE A 141 -7.69 14.94 4.53
C PHE A 141 -8.27 13.99 5.59
N CYS A 142 -7.48 13.66 6.63
CA CYS A 142 -7.93 12.85 7.75
C CYS A 142 -9.08 13.53 8.51
N GLU A 143 -8.95 14.82 8.85
CA GLU A 143 -10.01 15.61 9.49
C GLU A 143 -11.29 15.60 8.64
N GLN A 144 -11.16 15.83 7.33
CA GLN A 144 -12.28 15.81 6.40
C GLN A 144 -12.95 14.43 6.33
N ALA A 145 -12.16 13.36 6.26
CA ALA A 145 -12.66 11.98 6.21
C ALA A 145 -13.46 11.62 7.47
N HIS A 146 -13.08 12.19 8.62
CA HIS A 146 -13.77 12.01 9.91
C HIS A 146 -14.85 13.07 10.19
N LYS A 147 -15.23 13.87 9.18
CA LYS A 147 -16.29 14.89 9.26
C LYS A 147 -16.01 15.95 10.34
N MET A 148 -14.73 16.26 10.56
CA MET A 148 -14.33 17.35 11.44
C MET A 148 -14.43 18.69 10.71
N ASP A 149 -14.62 19.76 11.48
CA ASP A 149 -14.66 21.11 10.93
C ASP A 149 -13.25 21.54 10.50
N LEU A 150 -13.09 21.78 9.20
CA LEU A 150 -11.83 22.29 8.66
C LEU A 150 -11.68 23.80 8.94
N PRO A 151 -10.44 24.29 9.06
CA PRO A 151 -10.19 25.73 9.18
C PRO A 151 -10.79 26.52 8.00
N VAL A 152 -11.29 27.73 8.27
CA VAL A 152 -12.02 28.59 7.28
C VAL A 152 -11.22 28.88 6.00
N TRP A 153 -9.89 28.84 6.05
CA TRP A 153 -9.04 29.08 4.88
C TRP A 153 -8.94 27.86 3.94
N VAL A 154 -9.37 26.68 4.38
CA VAL A 154 -9.30 25.42 3.64
C VAL A 154 -10.54 25.28 2.76
N THR A 155 -10.47 25.90 1.58
CA THR A 155 -11.51 25.78 0.55
C THR A 155 -11.28 24.52 -0.31
N PRO A 156 -12.27 24.09 -1.12
CA PRO A 156 -12.08 22.99 -2.07
C PRO A 156 -10.89 23.18 -3.03
N ASP A 157 -10.63 24.42 -3.44
CA ASP A 157 -9.48 24.75 -4.30
C ASP A 157 -8.15 24.60 -3.55
N VAL A 158 -8.11 24.99 -2.28
CA VAL A 158 -6.94 24.79 -1.41
C VAL A 158 -6.67 23.31 -1.22
N MET A 159 -7.69 22.50 -0.90
CA MET A 159 -7.55 21.05 -0.79
C MET A 159 -7.08 20.41 -2.09
N THR A 160 -7.63 20.82 -3.23
CA THR A 160 -7.22 20.32 -4.55
C THR A 160 -5.75 20.65 -4.84
N ARG A 161 -5.32 21.87 -4.53
CA ARG A 161 -3.94 22.29 -4.75
C ARG A 161 -2.96 21.59 -3.81
N LEU A 162 -3.32 21.44 -2.53
CA LEU A 162 -2.56 20.64 -1.56
C LEU A 162 -2.39 19.19 -2.05
N LYS A 163 -3.48 18.57 -2.53
CA LYS A 163 -3.45 17.23 -3.11
C LYS A 163 -2.46 17.12 -4.27
N GLN A 164 -2.51 18.05 -5.22
CA GLN A 164 -1.61 18.07 -6.38
C GLN A 164 -0.13 18.22 -5.99
N LEU A 165 0.17 19.00 -4.95
CA LEU A 165 1.53 19.13 -4.44
C LEU A 165 1.98 17.88 -3.69
N LYS A 166 1.08 17.26 -2.93
CA LYS A 166 1.33 15.95 -2.31
C LYS A 166 1.57 14.87 -3.36
N ASP A 167 0.78 14.80 -4.43
CA ASP A 167 0.98 13.83 -5.53
C ASP A 167 2.34 14.02 -6.22
N PHE A 168 2.72 15.27 -6.46
CA PHE A 168 4.06 15.61 -6.93
C PHE A 168 5.16 15.18 -5.94
N GLY A 169 4.94 15.33 -4.63
CA GLY A 169 5.85 14.87 -3.59
C GLY A 169 6.17 13.37 -3.68
N PHE A 170 5.16 12.53 -3.93
CA PHE A 170 5.37 11.09 -4.15
C PHE A 170 6.13 10.77 -5.44
N GLU A 171 5.84 11.49 -6.54
CA GLU A 171 6.59 11.35 -7.79
C GLU A 171 8.07 11.76 -7.61
N PHE A 172 8.31 12.82 -6.83
CA PHE A 172 9.65 13.30 -6.47
C PHE A 172 10.48 12.24 -5.73
N LEU A 173 9.90 11.51 -4.78
CA LEU A 173 10.63 10.53 -3.95
C LEU A 173 11.31 9.43 -4.78
N PHE A 174 10.67 8.97 -5.86
CA PHE A 174 11.13 7.78 -6.60
C PHE A 174 11.36 8.04 -8.09
N GLY A 175 11.03 9.24 -8.59
CA GLY A 175 11.12 9.61 -10.00
C GLY A 175 11.76 10.98 -10.23
N ILE A 176 11.23 11.68 -11.25
CA ILE A 176 11.68 12.97 -11.81
C ILE A 176 13.10 12.92 -12.39
N HIS A 177 14.08 12.60 -11.56
CA HIS A 177 15.49 12.54 -11.92
C HIS A 177 16.03 11.15 -11.63
N LYS A 178 16.68 10.54 -12.64
CA LYS A 178 17.33 9.22 -12.54
C LYS A 178 16.44 8.14 -11.89
N ARG A 179 15.18 8.05 -12.34
CA ARG A 179 14.18 7.08 -11.84
C ARG A 179 14.73 5.66 -11.69
N LEU A 180 15.45 5.15 -12.70
CA LEU A 180 16.00 3.79 -12.66
C LEU A 180 17.03 3.60 -11.53
N GLU A 181 17.89 4.59 -11.29
CA GLU A 181 18.87 4.51 -10.21
C GLU A 181 18.17 4.60 -8.84
N LYS A 182 17.18 5.49 -8.69
CA LYS A 182 16.34 5.52 -7.49
C LYS A 182 15.60 4.21 -7.27
N ALA A 183 15.06 3.60 -8.32
CA ALA A 183 14.34 2.35 -8.26
C ALA A 183 15.23 1.23 -7.70
N ARG A 184 16.49 1.10 -8.17
CA ARG A 184 17.45 0.11 -7.65
C ARG A 184 17.70 0.26 -6.15
N LEU A 185 17.76 1.49 -5.66
CA LEU A 185 18.01 1.79 -4.25
C LEU A 185 16.74 1.75 -3.38
N GLN A 186 15.55 1.68 -3.99
CA GLN A 186 14.26 1.78 -3.33
C GLN A 186 13.36 0.61 -3.74
N GLY A 187 12.28 0.83 -4.51
CA GLY A 187 11.28 -0.19 -4.82
C GLY A 187 11.81 -1.45 -5.51
N GLY A 188 13.00 -1.39 -6.12
CA GLY A 188 13.73 -2.52 -6.68
C GLY A 188 14.10 -3.58 -5.64
N VAL A 189 14.28 -3.19 -4.37
CA VAL A 189 14.52 -4.14 -3.25
C VAL A 189 13.30 -5.02 -3.01
N LEU A 190 12.10 -4.41 -2.96
CA LEU A 190 10.85 -5.14 -2.84
C LEU A 190 10.56 -5.96 -4.10
N LEU A 191 10.83 -5.41 -5.27
CA LEU A 191 10.70 -6.13 -6.54
C LEU A 191 11.59 -7.37 -6.61
N ASP A 192 12.80 -7.32 -6.07
CA ASP A 192 13.70 -8.47 -6.00
C ASP A 192 13.12 -9.61 -5.14
N ASP A 193 12.57 -9.27 -3.97
CA ASP A 193 11.88 -10.23 -3.13
C ASP A 193 10.67 -10.86 -3.85
N ILE A 194 9.86 -10.04 -4.54
CA ILE A 194 8.74 -10.52 -5.35
C ILE A 194 9.23 -11.47 -6.45
N ARG A 195 10.27 -11.09 -7.21
CA ARG A 195 10.86 -11.94 -8.26
C ARG A 195 11.31 -13.29 -7.70
N LYS A 196 12.04 -13.28 -6.57
CA LYS A 196 12.51 -14.50 -5.90
C LYS A 196 11.35 -15.40 -5.49
N ASN A 197 10.28 -14.84 -4.95
CA ASN A 197 9.11 -15.60 -4.54
C ASN A 197 8.33 -16.16 -5.75
N LEU A 198 8.16 -15.40 -6.83
CA LEU A 198 7.59 -15.87 -8.10
C LEU A 198 8.41 -17.03 -8.70
N THR A 199 9.74 -16.88 -8.78
CA THR A 199 10.63 -17.93 -9.28
C THR A 199 10.58 -19.18 -8.41
N ARG A 200 10.52 -19.02 -7.08
CA ARG A 200 10.44 -20.17 -6.16
C ARG A 200 9.10 -20.90 -6.30
N ALA A 201 8.00 -20.17 -6.44
CA ALA A 201 6.68 -20.76 -6.67
C ALA A 201 6.55 -21.46 -8.03
N ALA A 202 7.24 -20.96 -9.06
CA ALA A 202 7.32 -21.62 -10.36
C ALA A 202 8.18 -22.91 -10.34
N ASN A 203 9.05 -23.08 -9.33
CA ASN A 203 9.84 -24.29 -9.16
C ASN A 203 9.01 -25.40 -8.50
N VAL A 204 8.33 -26.19 -9.32
CA VAL A 204 7.45 -27.29 -8.88
C VAL A 204 8.19 -28.33 -8.00
N SER A 205 9.50 -28.48 -8.17
CA SER A 205 10.34 -29.40 -7.36
C SER A 205 10.64 -28.87 -5.95
N ALA A 206 10.39 -27.59 -5.67
CA ALA A 206 10.65 -26.98 -4.37
C ALA A 206 9.65 -27.43 -3.28
N HIS A 207 8.58 -28.17 -3.64
CA HIS A 207 7.51 -28.65 -2.75
C HIS A 207 6.97 -27.56 -1.81
N GLN A 208 6.98 -26.31 -2.28
CA GLN A 208 6.53 -25.18 -1.49
C GLN A 208 5.01 -25.09 -1.59
N ASN A 209 4.35 -25.17 -0.44
CA ASN A 209 2.89 -25.13 -0.37
C ASN A 209 2.35 -23.69 -0.36
N LEU A 210 3.21 -22.67 -0.25
CA LEU A 210 2.78 -21.27 -0.15
C LEU A 210 1.97 -20.84 -1.38
N LYS A 211 0.75 -20.35 -1.16
CA LYS A 211 -0.20 -19.86 -2.17
C LYS A 211 -0.44 -18.36 -2.10
N VAL A 212 -0.32 -17.75 -0.92
CA VAL A 212 -0.51 -16.31 -0.74
C VAL A 212 0.62 -15.75 0.11
N LEU A 213 1.19 -14.65 -0.37
CA LEU A 213 2.17 -13.86 0.33
C LEU A 213 1.64 -12.43 0.44
N ALA A 214 1.26 -12.02 1.64
CA ALA A 214 0.67 -10.71 1.89
C ALA A 214 1.66 -9.80 2.63
N TYR A 215 1.77 -8.57 2.15
CA TYR A 215 2.62 -7.51 2.66
C TYR A 215 1.77 -6.30 3.05
N SER A 216 1.55 -6.10 4.35
CA SER A 216 0.81 -4.93 4.86
C SER A 216 1.77 -3.79 5.20
N ALA A 217 1.65 -2.67 4.49
CA ALA A 217 2.65 -1.61 4.46
C ALA A 217 2.01 -0.22 4.19
N HIS A 218 2.77 0.68 3.58
CA HIS A 218 2.44 2.10 3.45
C HIS A 218 2.19 2.51 2.00
N ASP A 219 1.51 3.61 1.79
CA ASP A 219 1.38 4.22 0.47
C ASP A 219 2.73 4.44 -0.24
N THR A 220 3.78 4.86 0.50
CA THR A 220 5.15 4.99 -0.01
C THR A 220 5.70 3.67 -0.55
N THR A 221 5.31 2.54 0.04
CA THR A 221 5.67 1.17 -0.42
C THR A 221 5.07 0.89 -1.78
N LEU A 222 3.80 1.20 -1.98
CA LEU A 222 3.14 1.03 -3.27
C LEU A 222 3.76 1.96 -4.32
N VAL A 223 4.00 3.22 -3.98
CA VAL A 223 4.61 4.17 -4.93
C VAL A 223 6.01 3.72 -5.30
N ALA A 224 6.85 3.33 -4.34
CA ALA A 224 8.20 2.85 -4.62
C ALA A 224 8.20 1.67 -5.59
N LEU A 225 7.33 0.67 -5.34
CA LEU A 225 7.20 -0.52 -6.18
C LEU A 225 6.67 -0.18 -7.59
N GLN A 226 5.60 0.61 -7.68
CA GLN A 226 5.00 0.97 -8.96
C GLN A 226 5.91 1.89 -9.79
N MET A 227 6.70 2.75 -9.14
CA MET A 227 7.71 3.57 -9.80
C MET A 227 8.91 2.74 -10.29
N ALA A 228 9.29 1.70 -9.54
CA ALA A 228 10.28 0.74 -9.99
C ALA A 228 9.80 0.01 -11.25
N LEU A 229 8.56 -0.51 -11.24
CA LEU A 229 7.92 -1.21 -12.35
C LEU A 229 7.52 -0.31 -13.54
N ASP A 230 7.60 1.01 -13.37
CA ASP A 230 7.18 2.02 -14.36
C ASP A 230 5.67 1.94 -14.72
N VAL A 231 4.83 1.71 -13.70
CA VAL A 231 3.37 1.58 -13.82
C VAL A 231 2.60 2.52 -12.86
N TYR A 232 3.29 3.42 -12.17
CA TYR A 232 2.67 4.37 -11.25
C TYR A 232 1.82 5.42 -12.00
N ASN A 233 0.60 5.64 -11.52
CA ASN A 233 -0.36 6.54 -12.16
C ASN A 233 -0.25 8.02 -11.72
N LYS A 234 0.78 8.35 -10.93
CA LYS A 234 1.04 9.71 -10.39
C LYS A 234 0.05 10.19 -9.33
N ILE A 235 -0.78 9.30 -8.79
CA ILE A 235 -1.78 9.63 -7.77
C ILE A 235 -1.51 8.78 -6.53
N GLN A 236 -1.59 9.38 -5.34
CA GLN A 236 -1.53 8.61 -4.09
C GLN A 236 -2.51 7.44 -4.12
N ALA A 237 -2.05 6.29 -3.65
CA ALA A 237 -2.94 5.17 -3.39
C ALA A 237 -3.91 5.53 -2.24
N PRO A 238 -5.23 5.42 -2.42
CA PRO A 238 -6.18 5.52 -1.31
C PRO A 238 -5.97 4.43 -0.25
N TYR A 239 -6.54 4.62 0.94
CA TYR A 239 -6.57 3.58 1.99
C TYR A 239 -7.02 2.23 1.47
N ALA A 240 -6.40 1.17 1.99
CA ALA A 240 -6.67 -0.22 1.64
C ALA A 240 -6.51 -0.54 0.14
N SER A 241 -5.73 0.28 -0.58
CA SER A 241 -5.29 -0.05 -1.93
C SER A 241 -4.41 -1.29 -1.91
N CYS A 242 -4.50 -2.06 -2.99
CA CYS A 242 -3.75 -3.30 -3.14
C CYS A 242 -3.15 -3.42 -4.53
N HIS A 243 -1.83 -3.60 -4.58
CA HIS A 243 -1.16 -4.07 -5.78
C HIS A 243 -1.10 -5.60 -5.73
N LEU A 244 -1.39 -6.25 -6.84
CA LEU A 244 -1.56 -7.69 -6.96
C LEU A 244 -0.54 -8.23 -7.95
N PHE A 245 0.15 -9.31 -7.58
CA PHE A 245 0.87 -10.16 -8.51
C PHE A 245 0.21 -11.52 -8.53
N GLU A 246 -0.11 -12.01 -9.71
CA GLU A 246 -0.70 -13.32 -9.92
C GLU A 246 0.23 -14.15 -10.80
N LEU A 247 0.75 -15.25 -10.25
CA LEU A 247 1.52 -16.23 -11.02
C LEU A 247 0.60 -17.33 -11.53
N TYR A 248 0.56 -17.52 -12.84
CA TYR A 248 -0.22 -18.56 -13.51
C TYR A 248 0.70 -19.64 -14.10
N GLN A 249 0.32 -20.90 -13.92
CA GLN A 249 0.84 -21.99 -14.74
C GLN A 249 -0.05 -22.15 -15.99
N GLU A 250 0.58 -22.20 -17.14
CA GLU A 250 -0.05 -22.26 -18.46
C GLU A 250 -0.20 -23.70 -18.97
N ASP A 251 -1.05 -23.88 -19.99
CA ASP A 251 -1.34 -25.20 -20.58
C ASP A 251 -0.10 -25.90 -21.17
N ASP A 252 0.90 -25.11 -21.58
CA ASP A 252 2.19 -25.60 -22.08
C ASP A 252 3.21 -25.91 -20.95
N GLY A 253 2.80 -25.72 -19.70
CA GLY A 253 3.62 -25.90 -18.50
C GLY A 253 4.50 -24.70 -18.15
N ASN A 254 4.53 -23.65 -18.98
CA ASN A 254 5.24 -22.40 -18.67
C ASN A 254 4.48 -21.57 -17.64
N PHE A 255 5.12 -20.50 -17.16
CA PHE A 255 4.52 -19.59 -16.19
C PHE A 255 4.38 -18.17 -16.74
N SER A 256 3.33 -17.47 -16.32
CA SER A 256 3.11 -16.06 -16.59
C SER A 256 2.76 -15.29 -15.32
N VAL A 257 3.04 -13.98 -15.35
CA VAL A 257 2.74 -13.04 -14.27
C VAL A 257 1.74 -12.02 -14.82
N GLU A 258 0.62 -11.86 -14.11
CA GLU A 258 -0.33 -10.76 -14.30
C GLU A 258 -0.26 -9.82 -13.09
N MET A 259 -0.41 -8.52 -13.33
CA MET A 259 -0.38 -7.50 -12.27
C MET A 259 -1.67 -6.71 -12.26
N PHE A 260 -2.17 -6.39 -11.07
CA PHE A 260 -3.35 -5.54 -10.93
C PHE A 260 -3.17 -4.50 -9.82
N PHE A 261 -3.95 -3.43 -9.89
CA PHE A 261 -4.03 -2.43 -8.85
C PHE A 261 -5.48 -2.18 -8.48
N ARG A 262 -5.85 -2.55 -7.26
CA ARG A 262 -7.15 -2.28 -6.68
C ARG A 262 -7.04 -1.02 -5.81
N ASN A 263 -7.50 0.10 -6.32
CA ASN A 263 -7.51 1.40 -5.62
C ASN A 263 -8.93 1.96 -5.41
N GLU A 264 -9.96 1.20 -5.79
CA GLU A 264 -11.36 1.59 -5.63
C GLU A 264 -12.18 0.39 -5.12
N SER A 265 -13.01 0.63 -4.10
CA SER A 265 -13.93 -0.40 -3.59
C SER A 265 -15.15 -0.55 -4.50
N GLY A 266 -15.66 -1.78 -4.65
CA GLY A 266 -16.80 -2.08 -5.51
C GLY A 266 -16.50 -2.12 -7.01
N LYS A 267 -15.23 -1.98 -7.41
CA LYS A 267 -14.75 -2.16 -8.78
C LYS A 267 -13.74 -3.30 -8.87
N GLU A 268 -13.65 -3.88 -10.06
CA GLU A 268 -12.60 -4.82 -10.41
C GLU A 268 -11.22 -4.14 -10.34
N PRO A 269 -10.16 -4.86 -9.91
CA PRO A 269 -8.80 -4.37 -9.95
C PRO A 269 -8.37 -3.94 -11.36
N PHE A 270 -7.66 -2.81 -11.46
CA PHE A 270 -7.18 -2.30 -12.73
C PHE A 270 -5.99 -3.13 -13.22
N PRO A 271 -6.00 -3.68 -14.45
CA PRO A 271 -4.87 -4.42 -14.99
C PRO A 271 -3.67 -3.48 -15.19
N LEU A 272 -2.50 -3.92 -14.73
CA LEU A 272 -1.23 -3.25 -14.95
C LEU A 272 -0.38 -4.07 -15.92
N THR A 273 0.37 -3.38 -16.78
CA THR A 273 1.27 -4.02 -17.76
C THR A 273 2.64 -3.37 -17.65
N ILE A 274 3.65 -4.17 -17.34
CA ILE A 274 5.04 -3.70 -17.34
C ILE A 274 5.43 -3.29 -18.77
N PRO A 275 6.10 -2.13 -18.97
CA PRO A 275 6.53 -1.72 -20.29
C PRO A 275 7.38 -2.78 -20.99
N GLY A 276 7.08 -3.06 -22.26
CA GLY A 276 7.79 -4.08 -23.04
C GLY A 276 7.30 -5.53 -22.83
N CYS A 277 6.14 -5.72 -22.19
CA CYS A 277 5.43 -6.99 -22.11
C CYS A 277 3.94 -6.85 -22.44
N GLN A 278 3.24 -7.98 -22.50
CA GLN A 278 1.77 -8.04 -22.51
C GLN A 278 1.27 -8.14 -21.06
N HIS A 279 -0.03 -7.89 -20.81
CA HIS A 279 -0.60 -8.00 -19.46
C HIS A 279 -0.34 -9.38 -18.84
N LYS A 280 -0.58 -10.43 -19.63
CA LYS A 280 -0.11 -11.79 -19.35
C LYS A 280 1.36 -11.93 -19.73
N CYS A 281 2.25 -11.57 -18.81
CA CYS A 281 3.67 -11.49 -19.11
C CYS A 281 4.38 -12.82 -18.81
N PRO A 282 5.05 -13.49 -19.78
CA PRO A 282 5.81 -14.70 -19.47
C PRO A 282 6.81 -14.45 -18.34
N LEU A 283 6.88 -15.35 -17.36
CA LEU A 283 7.70 -15.15 -16.14
C LEU A 283 9.16 -14.82 -16.50
N GLN A 284 9.76 -15.54 -17.45
CA GLN A 284 11.12 -15.28 -17.90
C GLN A 284 11.28 -13.87 -18.47
N ARG A 285 10.30 -13.40 -19.26
CA ARG A 285 10.31 -12.05 -19.83
C ARG A 285 10.13 -10.98 -18.74
N PHE A 286 9.27 -11.23 -17.76
CA PHE A 286 9.11 -10.36 -16.59
C PHE A 286 10.43 -10.23 -15.82
N LEU A 287 11.13 -11.35 -15.58
CA LEU A 287 12.42 -11.37 -14.89
C LEU A 287 13.49 -10.59 -15.67
N GLU A 288 13.55 -10.71 -16.99
CA GLU A 288 14.47 -9.95 -17.86
C GLU A 288 14.19 -8.44 -17.83
N LEU A 289 12.92 -8.05 -17.96
CA LEU A 289 12.51 -6.64 -17.98
C LEU A 289 12.79 -5.95 -16.65
N THR A 290 12.70 -6.69 -15.54
CA THR A 290 12.90 -6.17 -14.19
C THR A 290 14.34 -6.29 -13.69
N ASP A 291 15.21 -7.00 -14.41
CA ASP A 291 16.60 -7.24 -13.98
C ASP A 291 17.42 -5.96 -13.76
N PRO A 292 17.37 -4.94 -14.66
CA PRO A 292 18.12 -3.70 -14.47
C PRO A 292 17.65 -2.86 -13.28
N ILE A 293 16.49 -3.19 -12.72
CA ILE A 293 15.81 -2.44 -11.65
C ILE A 293 16.16 -3.02 -10.28
N VAL A 294 16.62 -4.27 -10.22
CA VAL A 294 16.96 -4.94 -8.97
C VAL A 294 18.41 -4.68 -8.57
N PRO A 295 18.67 -4.26 -7.31
CA PRO A 295 20.02 -4.09 -6.81
C PRO A 295 20.77 -5.43 -6.75
N GLN A 296 22.05 -5.43 -7.11
CA GLN A 296 22.93 -6.60 -6.98
C GLN A 296 23.56 -6.64 -5.58
N ASP A 297 24.06 -5.49 -5.12
CA ASP A 297 24.49 -5.27 -3.75
C ASP A 297 24.01 -3.89 -3.30
N TRP A 298 22.85 -3.86 -2.64
CA TRP A 298 22.25 -2.61 -2.19
C TRP A 298 23.17 -1.80 -1.28
N LYS A 299 23.96 -2.47 -0.42
CA LYS A 299 24.87 -1.78 0.51
C LYS A 299 25.99 -1.08 -0.25
N GLN A 300 26.54 -1.75 -1.27
CA GLN A 300 27.57 -1.15 -2.13
C GLN A 300 26.98 -0.04 -3.00
N GLU A 301 25.82 -0.26 -3.61
CA GLU A 301 25.16 0.73 -4.48
C GLU A 301 24.71 1.98 -3.72
N CYS A 302 24.45 1.89 -2.41
CA CYS A 302 24.16 3.04 -1.56
C CYS A 302 25.39 3.88 -1.16
N GLN A 303 26.61 3.39 -1.39
CA GLN A 303 27.82 4.15 -1.04
C GLN A 303 28.05 5.31 -2.01
N VAL A 304 28.47 6.45 -1.48
CA VAL A 304 29.02 7.55 -2.29
C VAL A 304 30.54 7.47 -2.21
N ALA A 305 31.23 7.76 -3.32
CA ALA A 305 32.67 7.95 -3.27
C ALA A 305 32.99 9.06 -2.26
N SER A 306 33.81 8.77 -1.25
CA SER A 306 34.29 9.80 -0.33
C SER A 306 35.01 10.87 -1.16
N PRO A 307 34.66 12.16 -1.02
CA PRO A 307 35.54 13.21 -1.49
C PRO A 307 36.89 12.99 -0.81
N MET A 308 37.98 12.93 -1.57
CA MET A 308 39.32 12.99 -1.00
C MET A 308 39.36 14.17 -0.02
N HIS A 309 39.76 13.88 1.22
CA HIS A 309 39.95 14.81 2.34
C HIS A 309 40.11 16.28 1.91
N ASP A 310 39.08 17.09 2.15
CA ASP A 310 39.27 18.52 2.37
C ASP A 310 38.66 18.85 3.74
N THR A 311 39.52 19.29 4.64
CA THR A 311 39.19 19.58 6.04
C THR A 311 38.28 20.81 6.10
N GLY A 312 36.98 20.59 6.32
CA GLY A 312 36.00 21.66 6.53
C GLY A 312 34.92 21.21 7.52
N GLU A 313 34.65 22.06 8.51
CA GLU A 313 33.78 21.84 9.68
C GLU A 313 32.38 21.25 9.36
N PRO A 314 31.76 20.54 10.33
CA PRO A 314 30.42 20.00 10.15
C PRO A 314 29.39 21.14 10.07
N ARG A 315 28.63 21.18 8.97
CA ARG A 315 27.40 21.99 8.90
C ARG A 315 26.25 21.25 9.58
N PRO A 316 25.31 21.98 10.20
CA PRO A 316 24.25 21.37 10.99
C PRO A 316 23.32 20.52 10.12
N ASP A 317 22.96 19.40 10.72
CA ASP A 317 22.00 18.41 10.23
C ASP A 317 20.64 19.08 10.00
N HIS A 318 20.24 19.18 8.73
CA HIS A 318 18.87 19.50 8.39
C HIS A 318 18.11 18.19 8.36
N SER A 319 17.54 17.82 9.51
CA SER A 319 16.54 16.78 9.64
C SER A 319 15.47 16.98 8.56
N VAL A 320 15.46 16.09 7.57
CA VAL A 320 14.25 15.89 6.74
C VAL A 320 13.18 15.45 7.72
N ALA A 321 12.08 16.19 7.80
CA ALA A 321 10.95 15.80 8.62
C ALA A 321 10.45 14.42 8.14
N GLU A 322 10.78 13.38 8.90
CA GLU A 322 10.07 12.12 8.91
C GLU A 322 8.68 12.41 9.48
N GLY A 323 7.76 12.82 8.61
CA GLY A 323 6.35 12.66 8.89
C GLY A 323 5.95 11.29 8.39
N GLU A 324 5.30 10.50 9.23
CA GLU A 324 4.64 9.28 8.79
C GLU A 324 3.34 9.66 8.07
N SER A 325 3.14 9.17 6.83
CA SER A 325 1.82 9.18 6.20
C SER A 325 0.92 8.22 6.98
N LEU A 326 -0.33 8.62 7.24
CA LEU A 326 -1.32 7.83 7.96
C LEU A 326 -1.94 6.71 7.12
N ASP A 327 -1.42 6.46 5.91
CA ASP A 327 -2.10 5.68 4.88
C ASP A 327 -1.67 4.20 4.82
N ASP A 328 -2.61 3.33 5.21
CA ASP A 328 -2.50 1.87 5.15
C ASP A 328 -2.76 1.34 3.75
N THR A 329 -1.84 0.51 3.25
CA THR A 329 -2.01 -0.20 1.98
C THR A 329 -1.49 -1.64 2.09
N MET A 330 -2.13 -2.56 1.40
CA MET A 330 -1.78 -3.98 1.46
C MET A 330 -1.33 -4.45 0.09
N LEU A 331 -0.07 -4.85 -0.06
CA LEU A 331 0.42 -5.54 -1.24
C LEU A 331 0.14 -7.04 -1.08
N THR A 332 -0.50 -7.67 -2.07
CA THR A 332 -0.81 -9.11 -2.01
C THR A 332 -0.23 -9.82 -3.22
N ILE A 333 0.51 -10.90 -3.00
CA ILE A 333 1.06 -11.76 -4.05
C ILE A 333 0.30 -13.09 -3.95
N CYS A 334 -0.37 -13.46 -5.03
CA CYS A 334 -1.16 -14.68 -5.14
C CYS A 334 -0.49 -15.65 -6.13
N PHE A 335 -0.35 -16.92 -5.74
CA PHE A 335 0.20 -17.99 -6.58
C PHE A 335 -0.92 -18.93 -7.01
N LEU A 336 -1.31 -18.86 -8.28
CA LEU A 336 -2.44 -19.58 -8.87
C LEU A 336 -1.97 -20.83 -9.64
N PRO A 337 -2.30 -22.06 -9.19
CA PRO A 337 -2.07 -23.25 -10.01
C PRO A 337 -3.17 -23.38 -11.08
N CYS A 338 -2.78 -23.31 -12.36
CA CYS A 338 -3.54 -23.59 -13.60
C CYS A 338 -4.98 -23.03 -13.76
N ARG A 339 -5.23 -22.36 -14.90
CA ARG A 339 -6.60 -22.13 -15.39
C ARG A 339 -7.15 -23.41 -16.01
N THR A 340 -7.86 -24.24 -15.25
CA THR A 340 -8.87 -25.10 -15.89
C THR A 340 -9.97 -24.20 -16.44
N VAL A 341 -10.03 -24.08 -17.77
CA VAL A 341 -11.15 -23.48 -18.50
C VAL A 341 -12.40 -24.32 -18.24
N CYS A 342 -13.10 -24.08 -17.13
CA CYS A 342 -14.50 -24.44 -17.02
C CYS A 342 -15.31 -23.34 -17.70
N GLY A 343 -15.46 -23.47 -19.01
CA GLY A 343 -16.48 -22.75 -19.75
C GLY A 343 -17.85 -23.14 -19.21
N SER A 344 -18.49 -22.22 -18.50
CA SER A 344 -19.94 -22.17 -18.27
C SER A 344 -20.24 -20.82 -17.61
N GLY A 345 -20.97 -19.95 -18.31
CA GLY A 345 -21.38 -18.67 -17.76
C GLY A 345 -22.16 -18.85 -16.46
N CYS A 346 -21.77 -18.12 -15.42
CA CYS A 346 -22.57 -18.04 -14.21
C CYS A 346 -23.74 -17.06 -14.46
N VAL A 347 -24.86 -17.66 -14.83
CA VAL A 347 -26.20 -17.12 -14.71
C VAL A 347 -26.43 -16.73 -13.24
N TRP A 348 -26.91 -15.51 -13.02
CA TRP A 348 -27.41 -15.06 -11.73
C TRP A 348 -28.65 -15.87 -11.36
N ILE A 349 -28.52 -16.82 -10.43
CA ILE A 349 -29.67 -17.45 -9.79
C ILE A 349 -30.03 -16.60 -8.57
N HIS A 350 -31.04 -15.75 -8.73
CA HIS A 350 -31.81 -15.25 -7.59
C HIS A 350 -32.52 -16.44 -6.94
N SER A 351 -32.24 -16.69 -5.66
CA SER A 351 -33.15 -17.47 -4.81
C SER A 351 -33.70 -16.57 -3.70
N PRO A 352 -35.03 -16.54 -3.51
CA PRO A 352 -35.71 -15.71 -2.51
C PRO A 352 -35.70 -16.40 -1.14
N SER A 353 -35.45 -15.63 -0.07
CA SER A 353 -35.72 -16.08 1.30
C SER A 353 -37.20 -15.88 1.63
N PRO A 354 -37.94 -16.87 2.14
CA PRO A 354 -39.21 -16.66 2.81
C PRO A 354 -39.00 -16.54 4.33
N TYR A 355 -40.01 -15.96 5.00
CA TYR A 355 -40.22 -15.83 6.46
C TYR A 355 -39.77 -14.54 7.15
N ASN A 356 -40.71 -13.59 7.15
CA ASN A 356 -41.03 -12.72 8.29
C ASN A 356 -42.39 -13.18 8.86
N PRO A 357 -42.64 -13.04 10.17
CA PRO A 357 -43.78 -12.19 10.56
C PRO A 357 -43.48 -11.27 11.77
N PRO A 358 -44.36 -10.28 12.03
CA PRO A 358 -44.01 -9.02 12.68
C PRO A 358 -44.39 -8.97 14.17
N LEU A 359 -43.73 -8.10 14.93
CA LEU A 359 -44.29 -7.56 16.17
C LEU A 359 -44.06 -6.05 16.24
N ASP A 360 -45.18 -5.36 16.07
CA ASP A 360 -45.45 -3.97 16.37
C ASP A 360 -45.68 -3.84 17.88
N CYS A 361 -45.04 -2.88 18.53
CA CYS A 361 -45.45 -2.35 19.84
C CYS A 361 -44.84 -0.95 20.04
N THR A 362 -45.71 0.04 19.82
CA THR A 362 -45.58 1.41 20.31
C THR A 362 -45.55 1.43 21.84
N LEU A 363 -44.70 2.27 22.43
CA LEU A 363 -45.02 3.05 23.63
C LEU A 363 -44.00 4.17 23.81
N SER A 364 -44.53 5.39 23.78
CA SER A 364 -43.95 6.65 24.21
C SER A 364 -43.51 6.64 25.67
N HIS A 365 -42.40 7.29 26.01
CA HIS A 365 -42.36 8.31 27.07
C HIS A 365 -41.09 9.16 26.96
N THR A 366 -41.30 10.47 26.90
CA THR A 366 -40.34 11.55 27.13
C THR A 366 -39.84 11.52 28.57
N VAL A 367 -38.59 11.97 28.82
CA VAL A 367 -38.22 13.09 29.71
C VAL A 367 -36.70 13.12 30.05
N SER A 368 -36.15 14.32 29.90
CA SER A 368 -34.99 14.97 30.56
C SER A 368 -33.54 14.50 30.34
N ALA A 369 -32.77 15.43 29.77
CA ALA A 369 -31.33 15.61 29.95
C ALA A 369 -30.96 16.16 31.33
N PRO A 370 -29.71 15.95 31.77
CA PRO A 370 -28.93 16.98 32.47
C PRO A 370 -27.54 17.17 31.80
N ARG A 371 -27.24 18.36 31.30
CA ARG A 371 -26.35 19.39 31.92
C ARG A 371 -24.92 18.93 32.25
N LEU A 372 -24.01 19.47 31.45
CA LEU A 372 -22.60 19.77 31.78
C LEU A 372 -22.42 20.37 33.18
N PRO A 373 -21.24 20.17 33.78
CA PRO A 373 -20.58 21.22 34.53
C PRO A 373 -19.21 21.58 33.94
N ALA A 374 -18.86 22.84 34.20
CA ALA A 374 -17.73 23.59 33.69
C ALA A 374 -16.40 23.23 34.36
N ARG A 375 -15.34 23.60 33.63
CA ARG A 375 -13.98 24.00 34.04
C ARG A 375 -13.75 24.31 35.53
N PHE A 376 -12.59 23.87 36.02
CA PHE A 376 -11.53 24.58 36.78
C PHE A 376 -10.38 23.54 36.90
N GLN A 377 -9.08 23.78 36.69
CA GLN A 377 -8.21 24.96 36.62
C GLN A 377 -7.17 24.78 35.52
#